data_AF-A0A6J8C8S4-F1
#
_entry.id   AF-A0A6J8C8S4-F1
#
_cell.length_a   1.000
_cell.length_b   1.000
_cell.length_c   1.000
_cell.angle_alpha   90.00
_cell.angle_beta   90.00
_cell.angle_gamma   90.00
#
_symmetry.space_group_name_H-M   'P 1'
#
loop_
_entity.id
_entity.type
_entity.pdbx_description
1 polymer ?
#
loop_
_entity_poly.entity_id
_entity_poly.type
_entity_poly.pdbx_seq_one_letter_code
_entity_poly.pdbx_strand_id
1 'polypeptide(L)'
;MFDNCKIMEMMNDEQWLKAAFVREPRERILSSYLDKGQHRHVMNVVCKINRTVAFNEFLEIIKHCRNGHWDKQFRAPEYFYKQMMVGKFSEISSYTERLLKRIGAWNEKVQNWLKSSKHIYQPHATHAKNKLLTYYKDTRNQDLIFDLFSDDYKVFGFDRIYFK
;
A
#
# COMPACT_ATOMS: atom_id res chain seq x y z
N MET A 1 16.91 -7.88 16.29
CA MET A 1 17.12 -7.17 15.01
C MET A 1 17.72 -8.18 14.06
N PHE A 2 17.06 -8.49 12.94
CA PHE A 2 17.68 -9.36 11.94
C PHE A 2 18.89 -8.61 11.36
N ASP A 3 20.01 -9.29 11.19
CA ASP A 3 21.15 -8.75 10.46
C ASP A 3 20.70 -8.40 9.03
N ASN A 4 21.05 -7.20 8.56
CA ASN A 4 20.73 -6.76 7.20
C ASN A 4 21.30 -7.74 6.16
N CYS A 5 22.42 -8.40 6.45
CA CYS A 5 22.97 -9.46 5.60
C CYS A 5 21.99 -10.63 5.45
N LYS A 6 21.40 -11.10 6.55
CA LYS A 6 20.44 -12.22 6.54
C LYS A 6 19.14 -11.87 5.80
N ILE A 7 18.68 -10.63 5.89
CA ILE A 7 17.52 -10.18 5.10
C ILE A 7 17.86 -10.24 3.60
N MET A 8 19.02 -9.70 3.21
CA MET A 8 19.42 -9.71 1.80
C MET A 8 19.64 -11.13 1.27
N GLU A 9 20.20 -12.03 2.07
CA GLU A 9 20.31 -13.46 1.74
C GLU A 9 18.92 -14.05 1.45
N MET A 10 17.96 -13.91 2.37
CA MET A 10 16.59 -14.41 2.19
C MET A 10 15.89 -13.78 0.98
N MET A 11 16.10 -12.48 0.75
CA MET A 11 15.47 -11.77 -0.37
C MET A 11 16.09 -12.12 -1.73
N ASN A 12 17.34 -12.61 -1.78
CA ASN A 12 18.00 -13.05 -3.01
C ASN A 12 17.89 -14.57 -3.25
N ASP A 13 17.61 -15.35 -2.22
CA ASP A 13 17.47 -16.81 -2.32
C ASP A 13 16.09 -17.19 -2.88
N GLU A 14 16.08 -17.93 -3.99
CA GLU A 14 14.86 -18.37 -4.69
C GLU A 14 14.10 -19.48 -3.95
N GLN A 15 14.73 -20.15 -2.97
CA GLN A 15 14.07 -21.16 -2.14
C GLN A 15 13.07 -20.55 -1.16
N TRP A 16 13.26 -19.26 -0.81
CA TRP A 16 12.33 -18.56 0.06
C TRP A 16 11.08 -18.15 -0.69
N LEU A 17 9.93 -18.53 -0.14
CA LEU A 17 8.67 -17.97 -0.58
C LEU A 17 8.56 -16.51 -0.13
N LYS A 18 8.53 -15.61 -1.10
CA LYS A 18 8.36 -14.18 -0.89
C LYS A 18 6.97 -13.76 -1.34
N ALA A 19 6.27 -13.01 -0.51
CA ALA A 19 4.96 -12.48 -0.85
C ALA A 19 4.83 -11.02 -0.37
N ALA A 20 4.12 -10.20 -1.13
CA ALA A 20 3.82 -8.82 -0.77
C ALA A 20 2.40 -8.47 -1.19
N PHE A 21 1.78 -7.55 -0.44
CA PHE A 21 0.52 -6.94 -0.84
C PHE A 21 0.77 -5.48 -1.23
N VAL A 22 0.29 -5.11 -2.40
CA VAL A 22 0.29 -3.73 -2.90
C VAL A 22 -1.12 -3.18 -2.90
N ARG A 23 -1.24 -1.89 -2.61
CA ARG A 23 -2.52 -1.18 -2.60
C ARG A 23 -2.55 -0.16 -3.73
N GLU A 24 -3.74 0.07 -4.28
CA GLU A 24 -3.93 1.09 -5.30
C GLU A 24 -3.43 2.46 -4.78
N PRO A 25 -2.65 3.22 -5.56
CA PRO A 25 -1.96 4.42 -5.06
C PRO A 25 -2.88 5.47 -4.44
N ARG A 26 -4.03 5.78 -5.05
CA ARG A 26 -4.96 6.78 -4.50
C ARG A 26 -5.53 6.35 -3.17
N GLU A 27 -5.93 5.09 -3.04
CA GLU A 27 -6.40 4.53 -1.78
C GLU A 27 -5.32 4.55 -0.69
N ARG A 28 -4.09 4.16 -1.04
CA ARG A 28 -2.93 4.16 -0.12
C ARG A 28 -2.61 5.55 0.39
N ILE A 29 -2.54 6.53 -0.52
CA ILE A 29 -2.20 7.91 -0.17
C ILE A 29 -3.32 8.58 0.62
N LEU A 30 -4.57 8.37 0.23
CA LEU A 30 -5.70 8.89 1.02
C LEU A 30 -5.75 8.25 2.41
N SER A 31 -5.51 6.94 2.52
CA SER A 31 -5.42 6.28 3.82
C SER A 31 -4.28 6.85 4.67
N SER A 32 -3.14 7.16 4.07
CA SER A 32 -1.99 7.76 4.77
C SER A 32 -2.28 9.20 5.20
N TYR A 33 -2.97 9.98 4.36
CA TYR A 33 -3.40 11.32 4.74
C TYR A 33 -4.36 11.30 5.93
N LEU A 34 -5.41 10.48 5.87
CA LEU A 34 -6.42 10.37 6.92
C LEU A 34 -5.84 9.86 8.25
N ASP A 35 -4.81 9.01 8.20
CA ASP A 35 -4.20 8.42 9.39
C ASP A 35 -3.00 9.22 9.93
N LYS A 36 -2.34 10.01 9.08
CA LYS A 36 -1.06 10.68 9.42
C LYS A 36 -0.99 12.13 8.97
N GLY A 37 -1.40 12.41 7.73
CA GLY A 37 -1.39 13.75 7.14
C GLY A 37 -2.21 14.78 7.92
N GLN A 38 -3.29 14.34 8.58
CA GLN A 38 -4.12 15.20 9.42
C GLN A 38 -3.54 15.45 10.83
N HIS A 39 -2.54 14.68 11.24
CA HIS A 39 -1.95 14.77 12.58
C HIS A 39 -0.72 15.68 12.56
N ARG A 40 -0.87 16.90 13.08
CA ARG A 40 0.20 17.91 13.22
C ARG A 40 1.51 17.32 13.77
N HIS A 41 1.43 16.50 14.81
CA HIS A 41 2.63 15.90 15.41
C HIS A 41 3.38 15.00 14.42
N VAL A 42 2.67 14.12 13.70
CA VAL A 42 3.28 13.22 12.71
C VAL A 42 3.90 14.02 11.57
N MET A 43 3.19 15.01 11.04
CA MET A 43 3.70 15.87 9.98
C MET A 43 4.91 16.70 10.42
N ASN A 44 4.97 17.13 11.69
CA ASN A 44 6.12 17.83 12.24
C ASN A 44 7.32 16.91 12.39
N VAL A 45 7.14 15.68 12.89
CA VAL A 45 8.25 14.74 13.06
C VAL A 45 8.83 14.35 11.70
N VAL A 46 7.96 13.98 10.76
CA VAL A 46 8.36 13.41 9.47
C VAL A 46 8.79 14.47 8.46
N CYS A 47 8.01 15.55 8.31
CA CYS A 47 8.21 16.55 7.27
C CYS A 47 8.56 17.95 7.80
N LYS A 48 8.75 18.13 9.11
CA LYS A 48 8.99 19.43 9.77
C LYS A 48 7.86 20.45 9.55
N ILE A 49 6.63 19.96 9.37
CA ILE A 49 5.44 20.80 9.19
C ILE A 49 4.64 20.85 10.49
N ASN A 50 4.66 22.01 11.15
CA ASN A 50 4.06 22.18 12.45
C ASN A 50 2.61 22.73 12.40
N ARG A 51 1.79 22.21 11.48
CA ARG A 51 0.37 22.55 11.36
C ARG A 51 -0.42 21.40 10.72
N THR A 52 -1.75 21.50 10.74
CA THR A 52 -2.61 20.66 9.91
C THR A 52 -2.45 21.03 8.44
N VAL A 53 -2.61 20.03 7.58
CA VAL A 53 -2.34 20.13 6.14
C VAL A 53 -3.62 19.70 5.42
N ALA A 54 -4.05 20.48 4.43
CA ALA A 54 -5.17 20.08 3.57
C ALA A 54 -4.72 18.99 2.58
N PHE A 55 -5.65 18.20 2.02
CA PHE A 55 -5.25 17.05 1.20
C PHE A 55 -4.43 17.43 -0.06
N ASN A 56 -4.85 18.46 -0.79
CA ASN A 56 -4.12 18.95 -1.95
C ASN A 56 -2.71 19.43 -1.57
N GLU A 57 -2.57 20.10 -0.43
CA GLU A 57 -1.28 20.53 0.08
C GLU A 57 -0.41 19.34 0.52
N PHE A 58 -1.03 18.31 1.11
CA PHE A 58 -0.35 17.06 1.44
C PHE A 58 0.24 16.40 0.19
N LEU A 59 -0.47 16.40 -0.95
CA LEU A 59 0.05 15.89 -2.21
C LEU A 59 1.30 16.65 -2.69
N GLU A 60 1.34 17.97 -2.50
CA GLU A 60 2.52 18.78 -2.81
C GLU A 60 3.69 18.48 -1.87
N ILE A 61 3.43 18.29 -0.58
CA ILE A 61 4.44 17.98 0.43
C ILE A 61 5.13 16.64 0.13
N ILE A 62 4.36 15.59 -0.19
CA ILE A 62 4.92 14.25 -0.39
C ILE A 62 5.77 14.12 -1.66
N LYS A 63 5.77 15.13 -2.55
CA LYS A 63 6.73 15.21 -3.67
C LYS A 63 8.18 15.32 -3.17
N HIS A 64 8.36 15.96 -2.02
CA HIS A 64 9.68 16.31 -1.49
C HIS A 64 9.96 15.70 -0.10
N CYS A 65 8.93 15.31 0.65
CA CYS A 65 9.06 14.63 1.94
C CYS A 65 8.92 13.12 1.77
N ARG A 66 10.00 12.36 1.92
CA ARG A 66 9.97 10.90 1.79
C ARG A 66 9.51 10.20 3.07
N ASN A 67 8.69 9.15 2.93
CA ASN A 67 8.27 8.28 4.03
C ASN A 67 7.76 6.92 3.53
N GLY A 68 7.98 5.86 4.31
CA GLY A 68 7.47 4.51 4.04
C GLY A 68 5.96 4.43 3.72
N HIS A 69 5.15 5.32 4.32
CA HIS A 69 3.71 5.36 4.14
C HIS A 69 3.25 5.96 2.81
N TRP A 70 4.02 6.88 2.22
CA TRP A 70 3.61 7.60 1.00
C TRP A 70 4.67 7.66 -0.10
N ASP A 71 5.86 7.07 0.02
CA ASP A 71 6.64 6.83 -1.21
C ASP A 71 6.06 5.65 -2.00
N LYS A 72 6.51 5.54 -3.24
CA LYS A 72 6.23 4.45 -4.18
C LYS A 72 6.38 3.09 -3.51
N GLN A 73 5.53 2.14 -3.91
CA GLN A 73 5.62 0.73 -3.52
C GLN A 73 6.67 0.00 -4.34
N PHE A 74 6.82 0.41 -5.59
CA PHE A 74 7.92 0.05 -6.45
C PHE A 74 9.19 0.79 -5.98
N ARG A 75 10.01 0.10 -5.19
CA ARG A 75 11.33 0.59 -4.75
C ARG A 75 12.46 -0.35 -5.07
N ALA A 76 12.15 -1.64 -5.28
CA ALA A 76 13.13 -2.63 -5.71
C ALA A 76 13.18 -2.69 -7.23
N PRO A 77 14.27 -3.20 -7.82
CA PRO A 77 14.30 -3.55 -9.23
C PRO A 77 13.15 -4.49 -9.60
N GLU A 78 12.66 -4.41 -10.84
CA GLU A 78 11.54 -5.23 -11.34
C GLU A 78 11.77 -6.74 -11.14
N TYR A 79 13.01 -7.21 -11.28
CA TYR A 79 13.36 -8.62 -11.10
C TYR A 79 13.02 -9.15 -9.70
N PHE A 80 13.05 -8.28 -8.69
CA PHE A 80 12.72 -8.64 -7.33
C PHE A 80 11.27 -9.08 -7.20
N TYR A 81 10.36 -8.34 -7.83
CA TYR A 81 8.94 -8.64 -7.82
C TYR A 81 8.59 -9.87 -8.67
N LYS A 82 9.41 -10.22 -9.67
CA LYS A 82 9.20 -11.44 -10.49
C LYS A 82 9.33 -12.73 -9.67
N GLN A 83 10.13 -12.70 -8.61
CA GLN A 83 10.30 -13.84 -7.70
C GLN A 83 9.28 -13.83 -6.53
N MET A 84 8.45 -12.78 -6.42
CA MET A 84 7.49 -12.61 -5.34
C MET A 84 6.06 -12.91 -5.80
N MET A 85 5.26 -13.49 -4.91
CA MET A 85 3.81 -13.44 -5.04
C MET A 85 3.32 -12.04 -4.65
N VAL A 86 3.05 -11.19 -5.65
CA VAL A 86 2.53 -9.84 -5.43
C VAL A 86 1.01 -9.83 -5.55
N GLY A 87 0.32 -9.58 -4.44
CA GLY A 87 -1.14 -9.49 -4.37
C GLY A 87 -1.67 -8.08 -4.33
N LYS A 88 -2.82 -7.82 -4.96
CA LYS A 88 -3.55 -6.56 -4.80
C LYS A 88 -4.38 -6.60 -3.53
N PHE A 89 -4.39 -5.53 -2.75
CA PHE A 89 -5.16 -5.44 -1.51
C PHE A 89 -6.68 -5.56 -1.74
N SER A 90 -7.17 -5.13 -2.91
CA SER A 90 -8.56 -5.32 -3.35
C SER A 90 -8.95 -6.80 -3.50
N GLU A 91 -7.97 -7.70 -3.59
CA GLU A 91 -8.12 -9.14 -3.79
C GLU A 91 -7.47 -9.93 -2.63
N ILE A 92 -7.28 -9.29 -1.46
CA ILE A 92 -6.51 -9.86 -0.35
C ILE A 92 -6.99 -11.25 0.07
N SER A 93 -8.30 -11.52 0.05
CA SER A 93 -8.87 -12.83 0.38
C SER A 93 -8.41 -13.92 -0.59
N SER A 94 -8.57 -13.68 -1.89
CA SER A 94 -8.15 -14.64 -2.93
C SER A 94 -6.63 -14.86 -2.91
N TYR A 95 -5.84 -13.79 -2.75
CA TYR A 95 -4.39 -13.91 -2.65
C TYR A 95 -3.95 -14.64 -1.39
N THR A 96 -4.58 -14.38 -0.24
CA THR A 96 -4.28 -15.06 1.02
C THR A 96 -4.57 -16.56 0.92
N GLU A 97 -5.69 -16.94 0.32
CA GLU A 97 -6.00 -18.35 0.05
C GLU A 97 -4.93 -19.01 -0.82
N ARG A 98 -4.55 -18.39 -1.95
CA ARG A 98 -3.51 -18.91 -2.85
C ARG A 98 -2.17 -19.07 -2.13
N LEU A 99 -1.79 -18.08 -1.32
CA LEU A 99 -0.56 -18.11 -0.55
C LEU A 99 -0.56 -19.28 0.45
N LEU A 100 -1.64 -19.43 1.21
CA LEU A 100 -1.79 -20.50 2.20
C LEU A 100 -1.81 -21.90 1.57
N LYS A 101 -2.46 -22.04 0.40
CA LYS A 101 -2.43 -23.28 -0.39
C LYS A 101 -1.01 -23.63 -0.82
N ARG A 102 -0.24 -22.63 -1.29
CA ARG A 102 1.14 -22.83 -1.74
C ARG A 102 2.08 -23.33 -0.64
N ILE A 103 1.91 -22.87 0.59
CA ILE A 103 2.72 -23.33 1.74
C ILE A 103 2.15 -24.57 2.43
N GLY A 104 1.09 -25.18 1.91
CA GLY A 104 0.45 -26.34 2.54
C GLY A 104 -0.28 -26.02 3.86
N ALA A 105 -0.55 -24.74 4.15
CA ALA A 105 -1.24 -24.31 5.36
C ALA A 105 -2.77 -24.20 5.17
N TRP A 106 -3.29 -24.41 3.97
CA TRP A 106 -4.73 -24.33 3.70
C TRP A 106 -5.47 -25.58 4.17
N ASN A 107 -6.07 -25.52 5.36
CA ASN A 107 -6.88 -26.58 5.95
C ASN A 107 -8.18 -26.03 6.55
N GLU A 108 -9.07 -26.93 6.97
CA GLU A 108 -10.39 -26.56 7.52
C GLU A 108 -10.30 -25.62 8.72
N LYS A 109 -9.33 -25.84 9.62
CA LYS A 109 -9.12 -24.97 10.79
C LYS A 109 -8.78 -23.54 10.38
N VAL A 110 -7.89 -23.37 9.40
CA VAL A 110 -7.51 -22.04 8.87
C VAL A 110 -8.67 -21.40 8.12
N GLN A 111 -9.45 -22.16 7.36
CA GLN A 111 -10.66 -21.68 6.70
C GLN A 111 -11.69 -21.16 7.71
N ASN A 112 -11.95 -21.91 8.78
CA ASN A 112 -12.89 -21.52 9.84
C ASN A 112 -12.38 -20.30 10.62
N TRP A 113 -11.07 -20.22 10.86
CA TRP A 113 -10.45 -19.03 11.45
C TRP A 113 -10.59 -17.80 10.54
N LEU A 114 -10.34 -17.90 9.23
CA LEU A 114 -10.50 -16.78 8.29
C LEU A 114 -11.95 -16.30 8.18
N LYS A 115 -12.92 -17.22 8.21
CA LYS A 115 -14.36 -16.89 8.20
C LYS A 115 -14.81 -16.16 9.48
N SER A 116 -14.25 -16.53 10.63
CA SER A 116 -14.59 -15.92 11.92
C SER A 116 -13.77 -14.66 12.23
N SER A 117 -12.60 -14.51 11.60
CA SER A 117 -11.73 -13.37 11.78
C SER A 117 -12.31 -12.13 11.09
N LYS A 118 -12.94 -11.28 11.91
CA LYS A 118 -13.39 -9.96 11.46
C LYS A 118 -12.23 -9.07 11.00
N HIS A 119 -10.99 -9.34 11.43
CA HIS A 119 -9.86 -8.43 11.25
C HIS A 119 -9.05 -8.62 9.96
N ILE A 120 -9.03 -9.81 9.38
CA ILE A 120 -8.18 -10.10 8.21
C ILE A 120 -8.72 -9.45 6.94
N TYR A 121 -10.04 -9.33 6.85
CA TYR A 121 -10.73 -8.70 5.73
C TYR A 121 -11.36 -7.36 6.10
N GLN A 122 -11.03 -6.82 7.28
CA GLN A 122 -11.59 -5.55 7.69
C GLN A 122 -11.00 -4.44 6.82
N PRO A 123 -11.86 -3.61 6.18
CA PRO A 123 -11.37 -2.40 5.55
C PRO A 123 -10.63 -1.57 6.61
N HIS A 124 -9.49 -0.99 6.22
CA HIS A 124 -8.71 -0.12 7.11
C HIS A 124 -9.61 0.87 7.86
N ALA A 125 -9.26 1.16 9.12
CA ALA A 125 -10.00 2.05 10.02
C ALA A 125 -10.35 3.43 9.42
N THR A 126 -9.56 3.89 8.45
CA THR A 126 -9.76 5.18 7.78
C THR A 126 -10.97 5.20 6.83
N HIS A 127 -11.44 4.05 6.37
CA HIS A 127 -12.43 3.89 5.30
C HIS A 127 -12.09 4.71 4.04
N ALA A 128 -10.79 4.82 3.71
CA ALA A 128 -10.30 5.68 2.63
C ALA A 128 -11.01 5.42 1.28
N LYS A 129 -11.29 4.16 0.95
CA LYS A 129 -11.99 3.78 -0.29
C LYS A 129 -13.33 4.49 -0.46
N ASN A 130 -14.10 4.62 0.62
CA ASN A 130 -15.42 5.27 0.59
C ASN A 130 -15.33 6.80 0.49
N LYS A 131 -14.14 7.36 0.70
CA LYS A 131 -13.88 8.80 0.69
C LYS A 131 -13.15 9.26 -0.59
N LEU A 132 -12.82 8.35 -1.50
CA LEU A 132 -12.08 8.68 -2.72
C LEU A 132 -12.76 9.79 -3.52
N LEU A 133 -14.07 9.69 -3.76
CA LEU A 133 -14.83 10.70 -4.50
C LEU A 133 -14.73 12.09 -3.86
N THR A 134 -14.70 12.19 -2.53
CA THR A 134 -14.59 13.46 -1.83
C THR A 134 -13.22 14.13 -2.05
N TYR A 135 -12.14 13.36 -1.94
CA TYR A 135 -10.78 13.90 -1.97
C TYR A 135 -10.19 14.02 -3.38
N TYR A 136 -10.69 13.22 -4.32
CA TYR A 136 -10.25 13.18 -5.70
C TYR A 136 -11.27 13.77 -6.68
N LYS A 137 -12.28 14.50 -6.20
CA LYS A 137 -13.19 15.26 -7.08
C LYS A 137 -12.44 16.27 -7.96
N ASP A 138 -11.41 16.91 -7.42
CA ASP A 138 -10.51 17.76 -8.18
C ASP A 138 -9.59 16.88 -9.05
N THR A 139 -9.69 17.02 -10.37
CA THR A 139 -8.88 16.26 -11.33
C THR A 139 -7.39 16.51 -11.14
N ARG A 140 -6.99 17.68 -10.64
CA ARG A 140 -5.58 17.97 -10.34
C ARG A 140 -5.01 17.02 -9.29
N ASN A 141 -5.80 16.65 -8.27
CA ASN A 141 -5.35 15.68 -7.27
C ASN A 141 -5.19 14.28 -7.88
N GLN A 142 -6.03 13.93 -8.85
CA GLN A 142 -5.94 12.65 -9.57
C GLN A 142 -4.69 12.61 -10.45
N ASP A 143 -4.43 13.68 -11.19
CA ASP A 143 -3.25 13.82 -12.05
C ASP A 143 -1.95 13.80 -11.25
N LEU A 144 -1.90 14.54 -10.13
CA LEU A 144 -0.73 14.55 -9.24
C LEU A 144 -0.38 13.15 -8.70
N ILE A 145 -1.38 12.37 -8.29
CA ILE A 145 -1.13 10.98 -7.85
C ILE A 145 -0.67 10.11 -9.01
N PHE A 146 -1.31 10.23 -10.17
CA PHE A 146 -0.89 9.44 -11.33
C PHE A 146 0.57 9.72 -11.70
N ASP A 147 0.97 11.00 -11.73
CA ASP A 147 2.33 11.39 -12.06
C ASP A 147 3.33 10.89 -11.00
N LEU A 148 3.03 11.08 -9.72
CA LEU A 148 3.89 10.66 -8.60
C LEU A 148 4.06 9.15 -8.51
N PHE A 149 3.04 8.37 -8.86
CA PHE A 149 2.99 6.93 -8.67
C PHE A 149 2.86 6.15 -9.98
N SER A 150 3.19 6.76 -11.12
CA SER A 150 3.10 6.15 -12.46
C SER A 150 3.79 4.79 -12.57
N ASP A 151 4.94 4.61 -11.91
CA ASP A 151 5.62 3.32 -11.83
C ASP A 151 4.81 2.25 -11.08
N ASP A 152 4.16 2.61 -9.97
CA ASP A 152 3.30 1.67 -9.24
C ASP A 152 2.11 1.25 -10.13
N TYR A 153 1.51 2.18 -10.88
CA TYR A 153 0.45 1.87 -11.84
C TYR A 153 0.92 0.89 -12.91
N LYS A 154 2.10 1.16 -13.49
CA LYS A 154 2.68 0.33 -14.56
C LYS A 154 3.08 -1.05 -14.07
N VAL A 155 3.86 -1.13 -12.98
CA VAL A 155 4.45 -2.39 -12.49
C VAL A 155 3.40 -3.32 -11.90
N PHE A 156 2.41 -2.78 -11.19
CA PHE A 156 1.38 -3.60 -10.53
C PHE A 156 0.07 -3.70 -11.33
N GLY A 157 0.02 -3.13 -12.54
CA GLY A 157 -1.12 -3.19 -13.44
C GLY A 157 -2.38 -2.59 -12.80
N PHE A 158 -2.27 -1.37 -12.26
CA PHE A 158 -3.44 -0.61 -11.81
C PHE A 158 -3.99 0.25 -12.96
N ASP A 159 -5.31 0.40 -12.99
CA ASP A 159 -5.98 1.21 -14.01
C ASP A 159 -6.00 2.69 -13.65
N ARG A 160 -5.79 3.55 -14.66
CA ARG A 160 -6.01 5.00 -14.54
C ARG A 160 -7.50 5.28 -14.73
N ILE A 161 -8.25 5.24 -13.63
CA ILE A 161 -9.68 5.57 -13.62
C ILE A 161 -9.86 6.99 -13.12
N TYR A 162 -10.58 7.84 -13.86
CA TYR A 162 -10.97 9.16 -13.35
C TYR A 162 -12.31 9.10 -12.65
N PHE A 163 -12.38 9.67 -11.45
CA PHE A 163 -13.65 10.00 -10.81
C PHE A 163 -14.22 11.24 -11.51
N LYS A 164 -15.43 11.10 -12.04
CA LYS A 164 -16.23 12.18 -12.61
C LYS A 164 -17.15 12.77 -11.56
#